data_AF-A0AAX2SAG4-F1
#
_entry.id   AF-A0AAX2SAG4-F1
#
_cell.length_a   1.000
_cell.length_b   1.000
_cell.length_c   1.000
_cell.angle_alpha   90.00
_cell.angle_beta   90.00
_cell.angle_gamma   90.00
#
_symmetry.space_group_name_H-M   'P 1'
#
loop_
_entity.id
_entity.type
_entity.pdbx_description
1 polymer ?
#
loop_
_entity_poly.entity_id
_entity_poly.type
_entity_poly.pdbx_seq_one_letter_code
_entity_poly.pdbx_strand_id
1 'polypeptide(L)' 'MSENSIWEALQTARDKAKEREDEEKQRVEDADNHEQQRAASSRVAARQAVRETLDDILAEREG' A
#
# COMPACT_ATOMS: atom_id res chain seq x y z
N MET A 1 0.43 -14.13 21.28
CA MET A 1 0.34 -12.77 20.70
C MET A 1 -0.97 -12.18 21.17
N SER A 2 -0.96 -11.03 21.83
CA SER A 2 -2.20 -10.38 22.30
C SER A 2 -2.96 -9.81 21.10
N GLU A 3 -4.28 -9.67 21.20
CA GLU A 3 -5.12 -9.09 20.14
C GLU A 3 -4.64 -7.71 19.70
N ASN A 4 -4.13 -6.88 20.63
CA ASN A 4 -3.46 -5.61 20.33
C ASN A 4 -2.28 -5.75 19.35
N SER A 5 -1.49 -6.82 19.46
CA SER A 5 -0.32 -7.01 18.58
C SER A 5 -0.67 -7.31 17.12
N ILE A 6 -1.85 -7.88 16.86
CA ILE A 6 -2.33 -8.15 15.49
C ILE A 6 -2.77 -6.84 14.83
N TRP A 7 -3.52 -6.01 15.56
CA TRP A 7 -4.00 -4.73 15.03
C TRP A 7 -2.86 -3.74 14.79
N GLU A 8 -1.88 -3.67 15.69
CA GLU A 8 -0.66 -2.88 15.49
C GLU A 8 0.14 -3.37 14.27
N ALA A 9 0.19 -4.69 14.05
CA ALA A 9 0.83 -5.26 12.87
C ALA A 9 0.10 -4.90 11.57
N LEU A 10 -1.24 -4.88 11.59
CA LEU A 10 -2.06 -4.47 10.45
C LEU A 10 -1.88 -2.98 10.14
N GLN A 11 -1.87 -2.10 11.15
CA GLN A 11 -1.55 -0.69 10.99
C GLN A 11 -0.16 -0.48 10.38
N THR A 12 0.84 -1.19 10.91
CA THR A 12 2.21 -1.15 10.37
C THR A 12 2.27 -1.63 8.92
N ALA A 13 1.51 -2.67 8.57
CA ALA A 13 1.45 -3.18 7.20
C ALA A 13 0.78 -2.18 6.24
N ARG A 14 -0.28 -1.50 6.69
CA ARG A 14 -1.01 -0.47 5.96
C ARG A 14 -0.12 0.74 5.67
N ASP A 15 0.62 1.21 6.66
CA ASP A 15 1.54 2.34 6.51
C ASP A 15 2.71 2.00 5.57
N LYS A 16 3.26 0.77 5.67
CA LYS A 16 4.25 0.28 4.71
C LYS A 16 3.69 0.16 3.30
N ALA A 17 2.45 -0.30 3.14
CA ALA A 17 1.80 -0.35 1.82
C ALA A 17 1.70 1.05 1.21
N LYS A 18 1.39 2.07 2.04
CA LYS A 18 1.34 3.47 1.62
C LYS A 18 2.72 4.02 1.23
N GLU A 19 3.75 3.79 2.05
CA GLU A 19 5.14 4.19 1.73
C GLU A 19 5.58 3.60 0.38
N ARG A 20 5.32 2.31 0.15
CA ARG A 20 5.65 1.65 -1.12
C ARG A 20 4.80 2.15 -2.29
N GLU A 21 3.52 2.43 -2.09
CA GLU A 21 2.67 3.06 -3.10
C GLU A 21 3.28 4.37 -3.60
N ASP A 22 3.76 5.21 -2.67
CA ASP A 22 4.35 6.50 -2.99
C ASP A 22 5.73 6.36 -3.67
N GLU A 23 6.55 5.37 -3.27
CA GLU A 23 7.78 5.01 -4.03
C GLU A 23 7.47 4.62 -5.48
N GLU A 24 6.43 3.82 -5.73
CA GLU A 24 6.07 3.40 -7.08
C GLU A 24 5.50 4.56 -7.90
N LYS A 25 4.79 5.51 -7.28
CA LYS A 25 4.35 6.74 -7.96
C LYS A 25 5.54 7.57 -8.41
N GLN A 26 6.55 7.73 -7.55
CA GLN A 26 7.79 8.40 -7.95
C GLN A 26 8.44 7.71 -9.15
N ARG A 27 8.45 6.36 -9.19
CA ARG A 27 8.97 5.61 -10.34
C ARG A 27 8.12 5.76 -11.62
N VAL A 28 6.82 6.07 -11.51
CA VAL A 28 5.98 6.42 -12.67
C VAL A 28 6.38 7.79 -13.22
N GLU A 29 6.66 8.75 -12.33
CA GLU A 29 7.09 10.10 -12.69
C GLU A 29 8.50 10.12 -13.29
N ASP A 30 9.40 9.32 -12.73
CA ASP A 30 10.81 9.21 -13.14
C ASP A 30 11.03 8.24 -14.33
N ALA A 31 9.97 7.66 -14.91
CA ALA A 31 10.10 6.64 -15.93
C ALA A 31 10.66 7.20 -17.26
N ASP A 32 11.76 6.63 -17.75
CA ASP A 32 12.41 7.02 -19.00
C ASP A 32 11.66 6.50 -20.24
N ASN A 33 10.79 5.51 -20.07
CA ASN A 33 10.03 4.90 -21.16
C ASN A 33 8.68 4.32 -20.71
N HIS A 34 7.84 4.02 -21.69
CA HIS A 34 6.49 3.49 -21.45
C HIS A 34 6.46 2.12 -20.76
N GLU A 35 7.47 1.28 -20.94
CA GLU A 35 7.51 -0.03 -20.29
C GLU A 35 7.76 0.12 -18.78
N GLN A 36 8.74 0.94 -18.41
CA GLN A 36 9.01 1.30 -17.02
C GLN A 36 7.79 1.96 -16.37
N GLN A 37 7.17 2.92 -17.07
CA GLN A 37 5.97 3.60 -16.59
C GLN A 37 4.83 2.61 -16.33
N ARG A 38 4.53 1.71 -17.28
CA ARG A 38 3.47 0.69 -17.11
C ARG A 38 3.75 -0.27 -15.96
N ALA A 39 5.01 -0.71 -15.82
CA ALA A 39 5.41 -1.60 -14.73
C ALA A 39 5.27 -0.92 -13.36
N ALA A 40 5.69 0.35 -13.25
CA ALA A 40 5.50 1.15 -12.04
C ALA A 40 4.00 1.39 -11.75
N SER A 41 3.20 1.77 -12.74
CA SER A 41 1.74 1.96 -12.58
C SER A 41 1.02 0.70 -12.13
N SER A 42 1.40 -0.47 -12.64
CA SER A 42 0.86 -1.76 -12.19
C SER A 42 1.16 -2.02 -10.72
N ARG A 43 2.37 -1.65 -10.27
CA ARG A 43 2.76 -1.77 -8.87
C ARG A 43 2.02 -0.77 -7.99
N VAL A 44 1.83 0.48 -8.43
CA VAL A 44 0.98 1.46 -7.73
C VAL A 44 -0.41 0.88 -7.47
N ALA A 45 -1.07 0.36 -8.50
CA ALA A 45 -2.41 -0.21 -8.39
C ALA A 45 -2.46 -1.37 -7.38
N ALA A 46 -1.48 -2.27 -7.42
CA ALA A 46 -1.40 -3.38 -6.47
C ALA A 46 -1.17 -2.91 -5.02
N ARG A 47 -0.31 -1.92 -4.79
CA ARG A 47 -0.04 -1.37 -3.46
C ARG A 47 -1.26 -0.63 -2.89
N GLN A 48 -1.93 0.14 -3.74
CA GLN A 48 -3.15 0.84 -3.38
C GLN A 48 -4.25 -0.14 -2.98
N ALA A 49 -4.48 -1.21 -3.76
CA ALA A 49 -5.48 -2.23 -3.42
C ALA A 49 -5.19 -2.90 -2.06
N VAL A 50 -3.93 -3.24 -1.77
CA VAL A 50 -3.55 -3.80 -0.47
C VAL A 50 -3.79 -2.79 0.66
N ARG A 51 -3.41 -1.53 0.47
CA ARG A 51 -3.63 -0.47 1.47
C ARG A 51 -5.12 -0.30 1.76
N GLU A 52 -5.95 -0.23 0.72
CA GLU A 52 -7.40 -0.08 0.84
C GLU A 52 -8.04 -1.27 1.56
N THR A 53 -7.65 -2.50 1.24
CA THR A 53 -8.13 -3.69 1.99
C THR A 53 -7.74 -3.64 3.47
N LEU A 54 -6.53 -3.16 3.80
CA LEU A 54 -6.11 -3.01 5.19
C LEU A 54 -6.85 -1.87 5.89
N ASP A 55 -7.12 -0.77 5.18
CA ASP A 55 -7.96 0.33 5.66
C ASP A 55 -9.38 -0.17 6.01
N ASP A 56 -9.99 -0.98 5.14
CA ASP A 56 -11.33 -1.56 5.38
C ASP A 56 -11.34 -2.46 6.63
N ILE A 57 -10.36 -3.37 6.76
CA ILE A 57 -10.23 -4.25 7.93
C ILE A 57 -10.05 -3.45 9.23
N LEU A 58 -9.27 -2.37 9.19
CA LEU A 58 -9.04 -1.52 10.35
C LEU A 58 -10.29 -0.69 10.70
N ALA A 59 -11.04 -0.22 9.71
CA ALA A 59 -12.28 0.52 9.92
C ALA A 59 -13.38 -0.34 10.56
N GLU A 60 -13.49 -1.62 10.18
CA GLU A 60 -14.43 -2.57 10.79
C GLU A 60 -14.19 -2.78 12.30
N ARG A 61 -12.98 -2.52 12.81
CA ARG A 61 -12.66 -2.59 14.24
C ARG A 61 -13.10 -1.35 15.02
N GLU A 62 -13.15 -0.20 14.36
CA GLU A 62 -13.45 1.10 14.99
C GLU A 62 -14.96 1.38 15.08
N GLY A 63 -15.78 0.66 14.30
CA GLY A 63 -17.24 0.71 14.31
C GLY A 63 -17.89 -0.25 15.32
#